data_AF-A0AAV3SS88-F1
#
_entry.id   AF-A0AAV3SS88-F1
#
_cell.length_a   1.000
_cell.length_b   1.000
_cell.length_c   1.000
_cell.angle_alpha   90.00
_cell.angle_beta   90.00
_cell.angle_gamma   90.00
#
_symmetry.space_group_name_H-M   'P 1'
#
loop_
_entity.id
_entity.type
_entity.pdbx_description
1 polymer ?
#
loop_
_entity_poly.entity_id
_entity_poly.type
_entity_poly.pdbx_seq_one_letter_code
_entity_poly.pdbx_strand_id
1 'polypeptide(L)' 'MSATGYGRVAFDFAGRELEGTATDFEPAGDVSGPDGFLTVDVDGLEYRVAESDAERLDR' A
#
# COMPACT_ATOMS: atom_id res chain seq x y z
N MET A 1 3.17 3.00 12.17
CA MET A 1 3.97 4.17 11.73
C MET A 1 3.16 4.81 10.61
N SER A 2 2.97 6.12 10.57
CA SER A 2 2.03 6.74 9.63
C SER A 2 2.49 6.57 8.17
N ALA A 3 1.62 6.08 7.27
CA ALA A 3 1.90 6.02 5.83
C ALA A 3 1.82 7.37 5.10
N THR A 4 1.82 8.48 5.84
CA THR A 4 1.70 9.85 5.33
C THR A 4 2.73 10.21 4.25
N GLY A 5 3.83 9.46 4.13
CA GLY A 5 4.82 9.62 3.05
C GLY A 5 4.50 8.94 1.72
N TYR A 6 3.45 8.11 1.64
CA TYR A 6 3.11 7.34 0.43
C TYR A 6 2.11 8.08 -0.48
N GLY A 7 1.22 8.90 0.07
CA GLY A 7 0.21 9.61 -0.72
C GLY A 7 -0.73 8.64 -1.44
N ARG A 8 -0.99 8.90 -2.73
CA ARG A 8 -1.79 8.01 -3.57
C ARG A 8 -0.93 6.90 -4.16
N VAL A 9 -1.44 5.67 -4.11
CA VAL A 9 -0.76 4.48 -4.63
C VAL A 9 -1.68 3.70 -5.57
N ALA A 10 -1.08 3.08 -6.58
CA ALA A 10 -1.71 2.10 -7.45
C ALA A 10 -1.20 0.69 -7.10
N PHE A 11 -2.07 -0.31 -7.18
CA PHE A 11 -1.70 -1.71 -6.92
C PHE A 11 -2.61 -2.68 -7.68
N ASP A 12 -2.09 -3.87 -8.01
CA ASP A 12 -2.93 -4.95 -8.54
C ASP A 12 -3.69 -5.66 -7.40
N PHE A 13 -5.00 -5.76 -7.55
CA PHE A 13 -5.84 -6.58 -6.71
C PHE A 13 -6.71 -7.49 -7.57
N ALA A 14 -6.42 -8.79 -7.51
CA ALA A 14 -7.13 -9.82 -8.27
C ALA A 14 -7.10 -9.57 -9.80
N GLY A 15 -5.97 -9.10 -10.35
CA GLY A 15 -5.82 -8.84 -11.78
C GLY A 15 -6.46 -7.53 -12.25
N ARG A 16 -6.73 -6.62 -11.31
CA ARG A 16 -7.28 -5.29 -11.58
C ARG A 16 -6.43 -4.26 -10.86
N GLU A 17 -5.98 -3.25 -11.60
CA GLU A 17 -5.34 -2.09 -11.02
C GLU A 17 -6.37 -1.29 -10.21
N LEU A 18 -6.07 -1.08 -8.93
CA LEU A 18 -6.81 -0.23 -8.02
C LEU A 18 -5.93 0.93 -7.58
N GLU A 19 -6.55 2.09 -7.40
CA GLU A 19 -5.87 3.30 -6.93
C GLU A 19 -6.52 3.78 -5.64
N GLY A 20 -5.71 4.09 -4.64
CA GLY A 20 -6.20 4.55 -3.35
C GLY A 20 -5.19 5.38 -2.58
N THR A 21 -5.59 5.81 -1.39
CA THR A 21 -4.74 6.60 -0.50
C THR A 21 -4.14 5.69 0.55
N ALA A 22 -2.81 5.67 0.66
CA ALA A 22 -2.16 4.93 1.74
C ALA A 22 -2.42 5.63 3.08
N THR A 23 -3.10 4.93 3.99
CA THR A 23 -3.50 5.46 5.31
C THR A 23 -2.59 4.96 6.42
N ASP A 24 -2.07 3.73 6.32
CA ASP A 24 -1.17 3.15 7.33
C ASP A 24 -0.05 2.28 6.72
N PHE A 25 1.06 2.16 7.44
CA PHE A 25 2.21 1.35 7.04
C PHE A 25 2.69 0.51 8.23
N GLU A 26 2.70 -0.80 8.01
CA GLU A 26 3.17 -1.80 8.95
C GLU A 26 4.46 -2.44 8.40
N PRO A 27 5.63 -2.13 8.96
CA PRO A 27 6.88 -2.76 8.54
C PRO A 27 6.85 -4.25 8.88
N ALA A 28 7.15 -5.11 7.90
CA ALA A 28 7.30 -6.53 8.15
C ALA A 28 8.70 -6.74 8.74
N GLY A 29 8.78 -7.06 10.03
CA GLY A 29 10.05 -7.26 10.73
C GLY A 29 10.82 -8.53 10.33
N ASP A 30 10.45 -9.18 9.22
CA ASP A 30 10.99 -10.47 8.80
C ASP A 30 11.75 -10.35 7.49
N VAL A 31 13.02 -10.75 7.53
CA VAL A 31 14.06 -10.63 6.48
C VAL A 31 13.78 -11.43 5.20
N SER A 32 12.60 -12.04 5.08
CA SER A 32 12.20 -12.90 3.96
C SER A 32 10.85 -12.53 3.33
N GLY A 33 10.24 -11.42 3.77
CA GLY A 33 8.98 -10.90 3.25
C GLY A 33 9.10 -9.50 2.63
N PRO A 34 8.00 -8.94 2.09
CA PRO A 34 7.98 -7.57 1.56
C PRO A 34 8.41 -6.57 2.63
N ASP A 35 9.04 -5.46 2.22
CA ASP A 35 9.64 -4.45 3.11
C ASP A 35 8.63 -3.87 4.14
N GLY A 36 7.35 -3.91 3.80
CA GLY A 36 6.24 -3.71 4.71
C GLY A 36 4.89 -3.90 4.02
N PHE A 37 3.82 -3.71 4.78
CA PHE A 37 2.45 -3.70 4.30
C PHE A 37 1.87 -2.29 4.37
N LEU A 38 1.23 -1.87 3.29
CA LEU A 38 0.44 -0.65 3.23
C LEU A 38 -1.03 -0.99 3.41
N THR A 39 -1.70 -0.19 4.23
CA THR A 39 -3.16 -0.10 4.26
C THR A 39 -3.55 1.03 3.33
N VAL A 40 -4.38 0.72 2.33
CA VAL A 40 -4.81 1.64 1.29
C VAL A 40 -6.33 1.76 1.33
N ASP A 41 -6.83 2.99 1.51
CA ASP A 41 -8.24 3.30 1.38
C ASP A 41 -8.59 3.52 -0.10
N VAL A 42 -9.51 2.71 -0.61
CA VAL A 42 -10.11 2.81 -1.94
C VAL A 42 -11.61 3.00 -1.75
N ASP A 43 -12.10 4.22 -1.96
CA ASP A 43 -13.53 4.57 -1.84
C ASP A 43 -14.16 4.15 -0.49
N GLY A 44 -13.41 4.25 0.63
CA GLY A 44 -13.89 3.87 1.96
C GLY A 44 -13.73 2.38 2.30
N LEU A 45 -13.05 1.60 1.44
CA LEU A 45 -12.66 0.22 1.70
C LEU A 45 -11.16 0.13 1.93
N GLU A 46 -10.76 -0.52 3.01
CA GLU A 46 -9.35 -0.70 3.36
C GLU A 46 -8.78 -1.98 2.74
N TYR A 47 -7.73 -1.83 1.94
CA TYR A 47 -6.99 -2.91 1.30
C TYR A 47 -5.60 -3.00 1.89
N ARG A 48 -5.15 -4.24 2.18
CA ARG A 48 -3.78 -4.50 2.61
C ARG A 48 -2.96 -4.97 1.42
N VAL A 49 -1.92 -4.23 1.09
CA VAL A 49 -1.02 -4.51 -0.04
C VAL A 49 0.44 -4.52 0.45
N ALA A 50 1.31 -5.31 -0.19
CA ALA A 50 2.74 -5.22 0.07
C ALA A 50 3.28 -3.90 -0.49
N GLU A 51 4.21 -3.25 0.22
CA GLU A 51 4.88 -2.03 -0.27
C GLU A 51 5.49 -2.27 -1.66
N SER A 52 6.11 -3.43 -1.85
CA SER A 52 6.79 -3.81 -3.10
C SER A 52 5.84 -3.95 -4.30
N ASP A 53 4.55 -4.21 -4.05
CA ASP A 53 3.51 -4.34 -5.08
C ASP A 53 2.74 -3.02 -5.30
N ALA A 54 2.97 -2.02 -4.45
CA ALA A 54 2.31 -0.71 -4.53
C ALA A 54 3.20 0.32 -5.23
N GLU A 55 2.68 0.90 -6.32
CA GLU A 55 3.35 1.96 -7.06
C GLU A 55 2.89 3.33 -6.56
N ARG A 56 3.84 4.19 -6.14
CA ARG A 56 3.52 5.55 -5.68
C ARG A 56 3.25 6.46 -6.88
N LEU A 57 2.08 7.11 -6.90
CA LEU A 57 1.66 8.00 -7.99
C LEU A 57 2.08 9.47 -7.80
N ASP A 58 2.40 9.87 -6.55
CA ASP A 58 2.74 11.25 -6.18
C ASP A 58 4.25 11.59 -6.29
N ARG A 59 4.99 10.99 -7.24
CA ARG A 59 6.45 11.22 -7.39
C ARG A 59 6.81 12.41 -8.27
#